data_AF-A0A8J4H8Z5-F1
#
_entry.id   AF-A0A8J4H8Z5-F1
#
_cell.length_a   1.000
_cell.length_b   1.000
_cell.length_c   1.000
_cell.angle_alpha   90.00
_cell.angle_beta   90.00
_cell.angle_gamma   90.00
#
_symmetry.space_group_name_H-M   'P 1'
#
loop_
_entity.id
_entity.type
_entity.pdbx_description
1 polymer ?
#
loop_
_entity_poly.entity_id
_entity_poly.type
_entity_poly.pdbx_seq_one_letter_code
_entity_poly.pdbx_strand_id
1 'polypeptide(L)'
;MGRRYEEKIRDYIADNLSFIDETLTLIKKEYKLDNIHGTKGFVDILAKDNYNNYVVIEVKRSNQAARQAIHEIMKYVALLKHNYKLKESEVRIIIISTDWNELLIPFSELLLQNSYHIEGYKIDIDANYLPVSKSKVAPVKSPTTRKFSRTHFGYFCEDNQTIDSLKYIIEKVMSDIKINDFILIELQTDREKYPNKHALYFVIVSSSKEKYWNILEELDNLKDEANLISKVKEYIESSEEDMFDDSELYYLEQSVFTEIVEQIYENELPKKYFLEIGNPESFTSFIENWEILKVNRYGFLKEDIRLGDDQIKNEIMGLNGTNRDLFIDICESKFLQKFNEVKQELNYSLSFNSSWKDDINQILDHRSDENTRISIFIYSPSNILFSLHQVIESKQWIFLPHFEIIVDYIEKNHPYTIIYTGQIHWNGKKPCFKEILEKYFYSDVFNLLLSMTMHSIESMDEKIMQDLGLEYVTKKYLIEDNEIIRDNINAVYKNIEHFFQDNREFLQELNVFFNRYSLQI
;
A
#
# COMPACT_ATOMS: atom_id res chain seq x y z
N MET A 1 22.20 -38.85 20.59
CA MET A 1 20.88 -39.53 20.62
C MET A 1 19.91 -38.98 19.59
N GLY A 2 19.86 -37.66 19.37
CA GLY A 2 18.91 -37.05 18.46
C GLY A 2 18.86 -37.58 17.03
N ARG A 3 20.00 -37.63 16.33
CA ARG A 3 20.09 -38.00 14.91
C ARG A 3 19.46 -39.36 14.55
N ARG A 4 19.62 -40.36 15.41
CA ARG A 4 19.04 -41.72 15.25
C ARG A 4 17.52 -41.77 15.23
N TYR A 5 16.84 -40.77 15.79
CA TYR A 5 15.38 -40.71 15.81
C TYR A 5 14.81 -40.02 14.56
N GLU A 6 15.53 -39.03 14.05
CA GLU A 6 15.18 -38.37 12.78
C GLU A 6 15.31 -39.35 11.62
N GLU A 7 16.39 -40.14 11.61
CA GLU A 7 16.61 -41.25 10.69
C GLU A 7 15.44 -42.24 10.70
N LYS A 8 14.93 -42.62 11.88
CA LYS A 8 13.77 -43.53 11.99
C LYS A 8 12.49 -42.94 11.39
N ILE A 9 12.18 -41.69 11.69
CA ILE A 9 11.00 -41.01 11.17
C ILE A 9 11.09 -40.90 9.64
N ARG A 10 12.24 -40.44 9.14
CA ARG A 10 12.53 -40.34 7.70
C ARG A 10 12.40 -41.69 7.02
N ASP A 11 13.03 -42.73 7.57
CA ASP A 11 13.03 -44.06 6.97
C ASP A 11 11.61 -44.63 6.92
N TYR A 12 10.81 -44.44 7.98
CA TYR A 12 9.39 -44.80 7.98
C TYR A 12 8.60 -44.05 6.91
N ILE A 13 8.76 -42.73 6.80
CA ILE A 13 8.04 -41.91 5.81
C ILE A 13 8.43 -42.31 4.39
N ALA A 14 9.71 -42.56 4.12
CA ALA A 14 10.15 -42.95 2.78
C ALA A 14 9.62 -44.32 2.37
N ASP A 15 9.50 -45.25 3.34
CA ASP A 15 8.95 -46.58 3.10
C ASP A 15 7.41 -46.56 3.02
N ASN A 16 6.76 -45.47 3.48
CA ASN A 16 5.30 -45.31 3.52
C ASN A 16 4.88 -43.92 2.97
N LEU A 17 5.32 -43.55 1.76
CA LEU A 17 5.03 -42.23 1.20
C LEU A 17 3.53 -41.92 1.04
N SER A 18 2.68 -42.94 0.92
CA SER A 18 1.22 -42.81 0.93
C SER A 18 0.69 -42.17 2.22
N PHE A 19 1.44 -42.26 3.32
CA PHE A 19 1.16 -41.50 4.54
C PHE A 19 1.12 -39.99 4.27
N ILE A 20 1.92 -39.49 3.32
CA ILE A 20 1.96 -38.08 2.93
C ILE A 20 1.03 -37.82 1.73
N ASP A 21 1.15 -38.60 0.67
CA ASP A 21 0.35 -38.46 -0.55
C ASP A 21 0.48 -39.76 -1.36
N GLU A 22 -0.66 -40.37 -1.72
CA GLU A 22 -0.72 -41.66 -2.41
C GLU A 22 -0.08 -41.65 -3.81
N THR A 23 0.09 -40.46 -4.40
CA THR A 23 0.68 -40.31 -5.74
C THR A 23 2.21 -40.33 -5.75
N LEU A 24 2.85 -40.28 -4.58
CA LEU A 24 4.30 -40.16 -4.47
C LEU A 24 5.02 -41.49 -4.68
N THR A 25 6.05 -41.46 -5.51
CA THR A 25 6.97 -42.59 -5.73
C THR A 25 8.37 -42.23 -5.25
N LEU A 26 8.96 -43.07 -4.38
CA LEU A 26 10.29 -42.86 -3.84
C LEU A 26 11.36 -42.93 -4.95
N ILE A 27 12.24 -41.93 -5.00
CA ILE A 27 13.48 -41.99 -5.80
C ILE A 27 14.61 -42.49 -4.93
N LYS A 28 14.87 -41.84 -3.79
CA LYS A 28 15.91 -42.25 -2.84
C LYS A 28 15.78 -41.56 -1.48
N LYS A 29 16.25 -42.25 -0.43
CA LYS A 29 16.60 -41.66 0.87
C LYS A 29 18.01 -41.08 0.84
N GLU A 30 18.25 -40.02 1.61
CA GLU A 30 19.55 -39.33 1.72
C GLU A 30 20.16 -39.05 0.34
N TYR A 31 19.37 -38.48 -0.56
CA TYR A 31 19.77 -38.25 -1.94
C TYR A 31 20.90 -37.21 -1.99
N LYS A 32 22.09 -37.68 -2.35
CA LYS A 32 23.27 -36.86 -2.48
C LYS A 32 23.16 -35.95 -3.70
N LEU A 33 23.21 -34.64 -3.46
CA LEU A 33 23.34 -33.61 -4.48
C LEU A 33 24.80 -33.16 -4.53
N ASP A 34 25.42 -33.35 -5.69
CA ASP A 34 26.74 -32.81 -5.94
C ASP A 34 26.66 -31.28 -6.09
N ASN A 35 27.65 -30.60 -5.55
CA ASN A 35 27.79 -29.14 -5.62
C ASN A 35 29.21 -28.83 -6.12
N ILE A 36 29.31 -28.22 -7.29
CA ILE A 36 30.59 -27.85 -7.90
C ILE A 36 31.19 -26.61 -7.19
N HIS A 37 30.35 -25.82 -6.50
CA HIS A 37 30.71 -24.53 -5.92
C HIS A 37 30.73 -24.52 -4.38
N GLY A 38 30.65 -25.67 -3.71
CA GLY A 38 30.62 -25.71 -2.25
C GLY A 38 30.40 -27.09 -1.64
N THR A 39 29.87 -27.13 -0.42
CA THR A 39 29.59 -28.37 0.30
C THR A 39 28.41 -29.13 -0.32
N LYS A 40 28.50 -30.46 -0.26
CA LYS A 40 27.49 -31.40 -0.76
C LYS A 40 26.17 -31.24 0.02
N GLY A 41 25.04 -31.44 -0.66
CA GLY A 41 23.72 -31.52 -0.04
C GLY A 41 23.23 -32.97 0.06
N PHE A 42 22.41 -33.27 1.06
CA PHE A 42 21.73 -34.57 1.19
C PHE A 42 20.26 -34.28 1.44
N VAL A 43 19.41 -34.60 0.48
CA VAL A 43 17.96 -34.51 0.67
C VAL A 43 17.52 -35.69 1.52
N ASP A 44 16.76 -35.46 2.59
CA ASP A 44 16.26 -36.54 3.44
C ASP A 44 15.50 -37.59 2.62
N ILE A 45 14.50 -37.17 1.87
CA ILE A 45 13.75 -38.03 0.95
C ILE A 45 13.52 -37.26 -0.36
N LEU A 46 13.97 -37.85 -1.46
CA LEU A 46 13.63 -37.40 -2.81
C LEU A 46 12.62 -38.37 -3.40
N ALA A 47 11.49 -37.85 -3.87
CA ALA A 47 10.42 -38.59 -4.52
C ALA A 47 10.02 -37.91 -5.84
N LYS A 48 9.06 -38.51 -6.55
CA LYS A 48 8.34 -37.89 -7.66
C LYS A 48 6.84 -38.03 -7.48
N ASP A 49 6.07 -37.07 -7.99
CA ASP A 49 4.61 -37.16 -8.05
C ASP A 49 4.12 -37.81 -9.37
N ASN A 50 2.80 -37.85 -9.56
CA ASN A 50 2.14 -38.38 -10.75
C ASN A 50 2.37 -37.53 -12.02
N TYR A 51 2.80 -36.27 -11.88
CA TYR A 51 3.17 -35.39 -12.99
C TYR A 51 4.68 -35.42 -13.30
N ASN A 52 5.42 -36.30 -12.61
CA ASN A 52 6.86 -36.44 -12.74
C ASN A 52 7.66 -35.21 -12.27
N ASN A 53 7.09 -34.40 -11.38
CA ASN A 53 7.81 -33.35 -10.68
C ASN A 53 8.67 -33.96 -9.57
N TYR A 54 9.81 -33.33 -9.28
CA TYR A 54 10.61 -33.71 -8.13
C TYR A 54 9.95 -33.24 -6.84
N VAL A 55 9.84 -34.14 -5.86
CA VAL A 55 9.29 -33.85 -4.53
C VAL A 55 10.41 -33.96 -3.50
N VAL A 56 10.80 -32.81 -2.93
CA VAL A 56 11.82 -32.67 -1.89
C VAL A 56 11.11 -32.70 -0.54
N ILE A 57 11.37 -33.74 0.26
CA ILE A 57 10.76 -33.89 1.58
C ILE A 57 11.85 -33.78 2.65
N GLU A 58 11.69 -32.81 3.55
CA GLU A 58 12.59 -32.55 4.68
C GLU A 58 11.90 -32.91 6.00
N VAL A 59 12.59 -33.66 6.87
CA VAL A 59 12.00 -34.21 8.09
C VAL A 59 12.74 -33.70 9.32
N LYS A 60 12.05 -32.93 10.18
CA LYS A 60 12.59 -32.42 11.46
C LYS A 60 11.83 -32.95 12.67
N ARG A 61 12.50 -33.01 13.81
CA ARG A 61 11.93 -33.58 15.06
C ARG A 61 12.12 -32.73 16.31
N SER A 62 12.67 -31.52 16.19
CA SER A 62 12.93 -30.66 17.34
C SER A 62 13.02 -29.20 16.91
N ASN A 63 12.68 -28.27 17.81
CA ASN A 63 12.78 -26.83 17.56
C ASN A 63 14.13 -26.41 17.00
N GLN A 64 15.24 -26.85 17.62
CA GLN A 64 16.58 -26.51 17.17
C GLN A 64 16.87 -26.97 15.72
N ALA A 65 16.33 -28.12 15.31
CA ALA A 65 16.49 -28.64 13.94
C ALA A 65 15.51 -28.00 12.95
N ALA A 66 14.33 -27.57 13.42
CA ALA A 66 13.32 -26.87 12.63
C ALA A 66 13.85 -25.51 12.11
N ARG A 67 14.67 -24.80 12.89
CA ARG A 67 15.32 -23.53 12.47
C ARG A 67 16.16 -23.66 11.19
N GLN A 68 16.70 -24.85 10.90
CA GLN A 68 17.59 -25.08 9.76
C GLN A 68 16.85 -25.58 8.51
N ALA A 69 15.60 -26.07 8.67
CA ALA A 69 14.87 -26.78 7.63
C ALA A 69 14.73 -25.96 6.33
N ILE A 70 14.34 -24.68 6.45
CA ILE A 70 14.13 -23.81 5.28
C ILE A 70 15.44 -23.59 4.52
N HIS A 71 16.54 -23.31 5.23
CA HIS A 71 17.84 -23.13 4.60
C HIS A 71 18.31 -24.40 3.88
N GLU A 72 18.06 -25.58 4.46
CA GLU A 72 18.39 -26.86 3.84
C GLU A 72 17.57 -27.13 2.58
N ILE A 73 16.25 -26.92 2.64
CA ILE A 73 15.36 -27.05 1.50
C ILE A 73 15.76 -26.12 0.36
N MET A 74 15.99 -24.83 0.64
CA MET A 74 16.37 -23.86 -0.39
C MET A 74 17.68 -24.26 -1.07
N LYS A 75 18.66 -24.75 -0.30
CA LYS A 75 19.89 -25.32 -0.83
C LYS A 75 19.63 -26.54 -1.72
N TYR A 76 18.77 -27.46 -1.30
CA TYR A 76 18.46 -28.67 -2.08
C TYR A 76 17.74 -28.36 -3.39
N VAL A 77 16.74 -27.47 -3.36
CA VAL A 77 16.01 -27.02 -4.54
C VAL A 77 16.95 -26.31 -5.52
N ALA A 78 17.81 -25.42 -5.02
CA ALA A 78 18.80 -24.74 -5.85
C ALA A 78 19.79 -25.72 -6.52
N LEU A 79 20.27 -26.72 -5.79
CA LEU A 79 21.16 -27.75 -6.35
C LEU A 79 20.46 -28.65 -7.37
N LEU A 80 19.21 -29.04 -7.14
CA LEU A 80 18.40 -29.78 -8.11
C LEU A 80 18.21 -28.99 -9.41
N LYS A 81 17.81 -27.71 -9.30
CA LYS A 81 17.67 -26.80 -10.45
C LYS A 81 19.01 -26.65 -11.18
N HIS A 82 20.12 -26.49 -10.46
CA HIS A 82 21.42 -26.33 -11.09
C HIS A 82 21.87 -27.58 -11.87
N ASN A 83 21.73 -28.76 -11.25
CA ASN A 83 22.21 -30.03 -11.78
C ASN A 83 21.33 -30.57 -12.91
N TYR A 84 20.02 -30.34 -12.85
CA TYR A 84 19.05 -30.90 -13.80
C TYR A 84 18.31 -29.87 -14.66
N LYS A 85 18.60 -28.56 -14.49
CA LYS A 85 17.98 -27.45 -15.25
C LYS A 85 16.45 -27.43 -15.14
N LEU A 86 15.94 -27.75 -13.96
CA LEU A 86 14.49 -27.80 -13.68
C LEU A 86 13.85 -26.42 -13.68
N LYS A 87 12.61 -26.36 -14.15
CA LYS A 87 11.69 -25.24 -13.96
C LYS A 87 11.17 -25.24 -12.51
N GLU A 88 10.66 -24.10 -12.06
CA GLU A 88 10.08 -23.99 -10.71
C GLU A 88 8.83 -24.84 -10.54
N SER A 89 8.00 -24.91 -11.59
CA SER A 89 6.82 -25.77 -11.64
C SER A 89 7.13 -27.27 -11.56
N GLU A 90 8.38 -27.68 -11.75
CA GLU A 90 8.82 -29.08 -11.72
C GLU A 90 9.35 -29.50 -10.33
N VAL A 91 9.22 -28.63 -9.33
CA VAL A 91 9.67 -28.87 -7.96
C VAL A 91 8.55 -28.62 -6.97
N ARG A 92 8.26 -29.65 -6.16
CA ARG A 92 7.37 -29.62 -5.00
C ARG A 92 8.19 -29.79 -3.73
N ILE A 93 7.82 -29.07 -2.69
CA ILE A 93 8.52 -29.04 -1.40
C ILE A 93 7.56 -29.49 -0.31
N ILE A 94 7.99 -30.42 0.54
CA ILE A 94 7.23 -30.87 1.70
C ILE A 94 8.11 -30.77 2.95
N ILE A 95 7.64 -30.03 3.96
CA ILE A 95 8.30 -29.93 5.26
C ILE A 95 7.48 -30.69 6.29
N ILE A 96 8.12 -31.64 6.97
CA ILE A 96 7.49 -32.46 8.00
C ILE A 96 8.18 -32.21 9.32
N SER A 97 7.43 -31.81 10.34
CA SER A 97 8.00 -31.59 11.68
C SER A 97 7.06 -32.04 12.78
N THR A 98 7.61 -32.51 13.91
CA THR A 98 6.84 -32.74 15.14
C THR A 98 6.55 -31.43 15.88
N ASP A 99 7.36 -30.38 15.66
CA ASP A 99 7.22 -29.06 16.28
C ASP A 99 7.33 -27.94 15.24
N TRP A 100 6.43 -26.96 15.34
CA TRP A 100 6.28 -25.86 14.40
C TRP A 100 6.46 -24.47 15.04
N ASN A 101 6.71 -24.38 16.35
CA ASN A 101 6.78 -23.10 17.05
C ASN A 101 7.80 -22.12 16.43
N GLU A 102 8.95 -22.62 15.97
CA GLU A 102 10.00 -21.80 15.34
C GLU A 102 10.00 -21.86 13.81
N LEU A 103 9.20 -22.75 13.24
CA LEU A 103 9.11 -22.95 11.78
C LEU A 103 7.93 -22.21 11.17
N LEU A 104 6.86 -21.98 11.93
CA LEU A 104 5.60 -21.46 11.42
C LEU A 104 5.75 -20.09 10.74
N ILE A 105 6.37 -19.11 11.41
CA ILE A 105 6.55 -17.77 10.84
C ILE A 105 7.47 -17.81 9.60
N PRO A 106 8.68 -18.41 9.65
CA PRO A 106 9.52 -18.54 8.46
C PRO A 106 8.89 -19.33 7.30
N PHE A 107 8.11 -20.38 7.60
CA PHE A 107 7.37 -21.14 6.61
C PHE A 107 6.28 -20.31 5.92
N SER A 108 5.57 -19.49 6.70
CA SER A 108 4.54 -18.60 6.19
C SER A 108 5.16 -17.56 5.25
N GLU A 109 6.30 -16.97 5.64
CA GLU A 109 7.05 -16.05 4.78
C GLU A 109 7.55 -16.74 3.49
N LEU A 110 8.08 -17.96 3.59
CA LEU A 110 8.56 -18.72 2.44
C LEU A 110 7.44 -18.98 1.41
N LEU A 111 6.24 -19.33 1.88
CA LEU A 111 5.07 -19.54 1.04
C LEU A 111 4.63 -18.27 0.30
N LEU A 112 4.76 -17.10 0.93
CA LEU A 112 4.38 -15.82 0.33
C LEU A 112 5.37 -15.35 -0.74
N GLN A 113 6.66 -15.57 -0.50
CA GLN A 113 7.72 -15.04 -1.35
C GLN A 113 8.09 -15.95 -2.54
N ASN A 114 7.53 -17.15 -2.63
CA ASN A 114 7.93 -18.13 -3.65
C ASN A 114 6.75 -18.72 -4.41
N SER A 115 6.99 -19.00 -5.69
CA SER A 115 6.06 -19.67 -6.62
C SER A 115 6.03 -21.20 -6.47
N TYR A 116 6.90 -21.79 -5.65
CA TYR A 116 6.97 -23.23 -5.47
C TYR A 116 5.70 -23.78 -4.83
N HIS A 117 5.34 -25.03 -5.18
CA HIS A 117 4.32 -25.76 -4.43
C HIS A 117 4.92 -26.28 -3.12
N ILE A 118 4.67 -25.57 -2.02
CA ILE A 118 5.21 -25.88 -0.69
C ILE A 118 4.09 -26.34 0.24
N GLU A 119 4.31 -27.44 0.96
CA GLU A 119 3.38 -27.95 1.96
C GLU A 119 4.08 -28.23 3.29
N GLY A 120 3.38 -27.94 4.38
CA GLY A 120 3.83 -28.20 5.75
C GLY A 120 2.94 -29.22 6.44
N TYR A 121 3.53 -30.22 7.09
CA TYR A 121 2.80 -31.17 7.92
C TYR A 121 3.37 -31.23 9.34
N LYS A 122 2.48 -31.14 10.32
CA LYS A 122 2.77 -31.52 11.69
C LYS A 122 2.47 -33.00 11.86
N ILE A 123 3.41 -33.75 12.42
CA ILE A 123 3.22 -35.18 12.71
C ILE A 123 3.25 -35.43 14.21
N ASP A 124 2.38 -36.32 14.68
CA ASP A 124 2.48 -36.90 16.01
C ASP A 124 3.18 -38.24 15.92
N ILE A 125 4.01 -38.54 16.92
CA ILE A 125 4.83 -39.76 16.97
C ILE A 125 4.49 -40.59 18.19
N ASP A 126 4.55 -41.91 18.05
CA ASP A 126 4.35 -42.85 19.16
C ASP A 126 5.62 -43.04 20.03
N ALA A 127 5.53 -43.92 21.03
CA ALA A 127 6.65 -44.26 21.91
C ALA A 127 7.84 -44.93 21.18
N ASN A 128 7.64 -45.43 19.96
CA ASN A 128 8.67 -46.03 19.11
C ASN A 128 9.25 -45.04 18.08
N TYR A 129 8.82 -43.76 18.13
CA TYR A 129 9.17 -42.70 17.19
C TYR A 129 8.63 -42.91 15.77
N LEU A 130 7.49 -43.59 15.65
CA LEU A 130 6.79 -43.78 14.38
C LEU A 130 5.67 -42.74 14.23
N PRO A 131 5.55 -42.07 13.08
CA PRO A 131 4.41 -41.20 12.76
C PRO A 131 3.08 -41.96 12.85
N VAL A 132 2.14 -41.44 13.63
CA VAL A 132 0.79 -42.01 13.82
C VAL A 132 -0.30 -41.18 13.16
N SER A 133 -0.14 -39.85 13.17
CA SER A 133 -1.06 -38.90 12.57
C SER A 133 -0.29 -37.76 11.93
N LYS A 134 -0.93 -37.12 10.96
CA LYS A 134 -0.46 -35.86 10.37
C LYS A 134 -1.60 -34.85 10.34
N SER A 135 -1.26 -33.58 10.46
CA SER A 135 -2.14 -32.46 10.15
C SER A 135 -1.41 -31.47 9.25
N LYS A 136 -2.12 -30.91 8.27
CA LYS A 136 -1.56 -29.87 7.41
C LYS A 136 -1.42 -28.59 8.22
N VAL A 137 -0.26 -27.94 8.14
CA VAL A 137 -0.01 -26.67 8.82
C VAL A 137 -0.53 -25.54 7.95
N ALA A 138 -1.48 -24.78 8.50
CA ALA A 138 -1.92 -23.53 7.90
C ALA A 138 -0.84 -22.46 8.14
N PRO A 139 -0.40 -21.72 7.11
CA PRO A 139 0.49 -20.58 7.32
C PRO A 139 -0.22 -19.53 8.17
N VAL A 140 0.56 -18.78 8.93
CA VAL A 140 0.11 -17.51 9.51
C VAL A 140 -0.12 -16.58 8.33
N LYS A 141 -1.37 -16.17 8.15
CA LYS A 141 -1.72 -15.19 7.13
C LYS A 141 -0.92 -13.92 7.41
N SER A 142 -0.32 -13.36 6.37
CA SER A 142 0.68 -12.30 6.50
C SER A 142 0.18 -11.21 7.43
N PRO A 143 1.04 -10.67 8.31
CA PRO A 143 0.72 -9.36 8.89
C PRO A 143 0.50 -8.40 7.72
N THR A 144 -0.59 -7.64 7.76
CA THR A 144 -0.77 -6.54 6.81
C THR A 144 0.47 -5.66 6.90
N THR A 145 1.00 -5.28 5.74
CA THR A 145 2.05 -4.26 5.68
C THR A 145 1.54 -3.03 6.43
N ARG A 146 2.45 -2.31 7.11
CA ARG A 146 2.07 -1.07 7.81
C ARG A 146 1.54 -0.08 6.77
N LYS A 147 0.22 0.09 6.76
CA LYS A 147 -0.52 1.01 5.92
C LYS A 147 -1.57 1.68 6.79
N PHE A 148 -1.52 3.00 6.90
CA PHE A 148 -2.57 3.73 7.61
C PHE A 148 -3.84 3.76 6.78
N SER A 149 -4.98 3.64 7.46
CA SER A 149 -6.30 3.80 6.87
C SER A 149 -6.40 5.12 6.13
N ARG A 150 -7.14 5.15 5.02
CA ARG A 150 -7.48 6.41 4.34
C ARG A 150 -8.52 7.24 5.09
N THR A 151 -9.32 6.63 5.96
CA THR A 151 -10.29 7.36 6.79
C THR A 151 -9.62 7.78 8.08
N HIS A 152 -9.61 9.08 8.32
CA HIS A 152 -9.09 9.71 9.52
C HIS A 152 -10.20 10.48 10.25
N PHE A 153 -10.00 10.77 11.53
CA PHE A 153 -10.94 11.58 12.32
C PHE A 153 -10.22 12.70 13.06
N GLY A 154 -10.63 13.94 12.82
CA GLY A 154 -10.18 15.12 13.55
C GLY A 154 -11.20 15.54 14.60
N TYR A 155 -10.85 15.44 15.87
CA TYR A 155 -11.66 15.96 16.98
C TYR A 155 -11.13 17.33 17.38
N PHE A 156 -11.86 18.39 17.05
CA PHE A 156 -11.50 19.78 17.33
C PHE A 156 -12.09 20.23 18.65
N CYS A 157 -11.24 20.48 19.64
CA CYS A 157 -11.61 20.69 21.02
C CYS A 157 -11.42 22.16 21.45
N GLU A 158 -12.27 22.61 22.37
CA GLU A 158 -12.12 23.92 23.01
C GLU A 158 -10.95 23.96 24.02
N ASP A 159 -10.70 22.84 24.71
CA ASP A 159 -9.74 22.76 25.81
C ASP A 159 -8.98 21.41 25.86
N ASN A 160 -7.83 21.41 26.55
CA ASN A 160 -7.00 20.21 26.70
C ASN A 160 -7.66 19.11 27.57
N GLN A 161 -8.58 19.47 28.47
CA GLN A 161 -9.29 18.47 29.28
C GLN A 161 -10.19 17.58 28.41
N THR A 162 -10.79 18.18 27.38
CA THR A 162 -11.58 17.49 26.35
C THR A 162 -10.71 16.52 25.56
N ILE A 163 -9.47 16.90 25.21
CA ILE A 163 -8.50 15.99 24.56
C ILE A 163 -8.20 14.79 25.47
N ASP A 164 -7.85 15.01 26.73
CA ASP A 164 -7.52 13.91 27.65
C ASP A 164 -8.69 12.94 27.84
N SER A 165 -9.92 13.48 27.93
CA SER A 165 -11.14 12.68 28.03
C SER A 165 -11.39 11.85 26.77
N LEU A 166 -11.24 12.45 25.58
CA LEU A 166 -11.37 11.78 24.29
C LEU A 166 -10.35 10.66 24.13
N LYS A 167 -9.08 10.91 24.48
CA LYS A 167 -8.04 9.89 24.41
C LYS A 167 -8.40 8.66 25.25
N TYR A 168 -8.84 8.87 26.49
CA TYR A 168 -9.26 7.78 27.37
C TYR A 168 -10.42 6.98 26.77
N ILE A 169 -11.43 7.66 26.21
CA ILE A 169 -12.58 7.00 25.57
C ILE A 169 -12.14 6.21 24.34
N ILE A 170 -11.33 6.81 23.46
CA ILE A 170 -10.82 6.12 22.26
C ILE A 170 -10.00 4.90 22.67
N GLU A 171 -9.06 5.02 23.61
CA GLU A 171 -8.27 3.90 24.10
C GLU A 171 -9.14 2.73 24.61
N LYS A 172 -10.21 3.05 25.35
CA LYS A 172 -11.17 2.07 25.84
C LYS A 172 -11.93 1.39 24.69
N VAL A 173 -12.52 2.16 23.79
CA VAL A 173 -13.29 1.64 22.64
C VAL A 173 -12.40 0.76 21.75
N MET A 174 -11.18 1.20 21.47
CA MET A 174 -10.22 0.45 20.66
C MET A 174 -9.82 -0.88 21.32
N SER A 175 -9.66 -0.89 22.65
CA SER A 175 -9.44 -2.11 23.43
C SER A 175 -10.65 -3.06 23.36
N ASP A 176 -11.86 -2.53 23.48
CA ASP A 176 -13.11 -3.32 23.46
C ASP A 176 -13.33 -3.98 22.09
N ILE A 177 -13.02 -3.26 21.00
CA ILE A 177 -13.12 -3.73 19.60
C ILE A 177 -11.88 -4.54 19.16
N LYS A 178 -10.86 -4.69 20.03
CA LYS A 178 -9.61 -5.43 19.77
C LYS A 178 -8.77 -4.88 18.60
N ILE A 179 -8.82 -3.57 18.38
CA ILE A 179 -7.94 -2.88 17.44
C ILE A 179 -6.82 -2.19 18.21
N ASN A 180 -5.63 -2.78 18.16
CA ASN A 180 -4.50 -2.34 18.98
C ASN A 180 -3.60 -1.31 18.27
N ASP A 181 -3.62 -1.28 16.94
CA ASP A 181 -2.65 -0.56 16.12
C ASP A 181 -3.25 0.74 15.59
N PHE A 182 -3.07 1.82 16.35
CA PHE A 182 -3.59 3.15 16.02
C PHE A 182 -2.70 4.26 16.59
N ILE A 183 -2.98 5.49 16.15
CA ILE A 183 -2.26 6.71 16.54
C ILE A 183 -3.25 7.78 16.95
N LEU A 184 -2.88 8.55 17.97
CA LEU A 184 -3.54 9.78 18.37
C LEU A 184 -2.53 10.94 18.37
N ILE A 185 -2.74 11.91 17.48
CA ILE A 185 -1.88 13.10 17.35
C ILE A 185 -2.56 14.29 18.03
N GLU A 186 -1.89 14.86 19.01
CA GLU A 186 -2.31 16.10 19.66
C GLU A 186 -1.76 17.28 18.87
N LEU A 187 -2.65 18.19 18.48
CA LEU A 187 -2.36 19.31 17.59
C LEU A 187 -2.85 20.62 18.19
N GLN A 188 -2.17 21.72 17.85
CA GLN A 188 -2.61 23.07 18.19
C GLN A 188 -2.45 24.05 17.03
N THR A 189 -3.20 25.14 17.05
CA THR A 189 -3.00 26.26 16.13
C THR A 189 -3.21 27.60 16.82
N ASP A 190 -2.44 28.61 16.42
CA ASP A 190 -2.63 30.00 16.85
C ASP A 190 -3.46 30.81 15.83
N ARG A 191 -3.84 30.20 14.70
CA ARG A 191 -4.53 30.88 13.60
C ARG A 191 -5.94 31.30 14.00
N GLU A 192 -6.25 32.60 13.94
CA GLU A 192 -7.57 33.16 14.31
C GLU A 192 -8.76 32.52 13.59
N LYS A 193 -8.58 32.08 12.34
CA LYS A 193 -9.62 31.44 11.50
C LYS A 193 -10.26 30.22 12.18
N TYR A 194 -9.52 29.47 13.00
CA TYR A 194 -10.05 28.28 13.66
C TYR A 194 -10.60 28.62 15.04
N PRO A 195 -11.90 28.38 15.32
CA PRO A 195 -12.48 28.68 16.63
C PRO A 195 -11.94 27.75 17.73
N ASN A 196 -11.76 26.47 17.42
CA ASN A 196 -11.15 25.47 18.30
C ASN A 196 -9.64 25.44 18.02
N LYS A 197 -8.83 25.75 19.03
CA LYS A 197 -7.36 25.84 18.90
C LYS A 197 -6.62 24.54 19.15
N HIS A 198 -7.32 23.53 19.65
CA HIS A 198 -6.77 22.24 19.99
C HIS A 198 -7.45 21.15 19.17
N ALA A 199 -6.72 20.13 18.75
CA ALA A 199 -7.29 19.01 18.04
C ALA A 199 -6.61 17.69 18.44
N LEU A 200 -7.39 16.62 18.40
CA LEU A 200 -6.93 15.24 18.51
C LEU A 200 -7.22 14.53 17.20
N TYR A 201 -6.17 14.11 16.49
CA TYR A 201 -6.29 13.43 15.20
C TYR A 201 -6.10 11.93 15.39
N PHE A 202 -7.07 11.14 14.91
CA PHE A 202 -7.15 9.71 15.11
C PHE A 202 -7.06 8.97 13.78
N VAL A 203 -6.13 8.01 13.73
CA VAL A 203 -5.86 7.16 12.55
C VAL A 203 -5.55 5.74 13.01
N ILE A 204 -6.07 4.73 12.30
CA ILE A 204 -5.75 3.31 12.54
C ILE A 204 -4.81 2.77 11.46
N VAL A 205 -4.09 1.70 11.77
CA VAL A 205 -3.38 0.89 10.77
C VAL A 205 -4.38 -0.11 10.18
N SER A 206 -4.49 -0.13 8.85
CA SER A 206 -5.37 -1.05 8.13
C SER A 206 -5.02 -2.50 8.44
N SER A 207 -6.06 -3.30 8.67
CA SER A 207 -5.98 -4.72 9.01
C SER A 207 -6.49 -5.59 7.85
N SER A 208 -6.33 -6.91 7.96
CA SER A 208 -6.84 -7.83 6.95
C SER A 208 -8.37 -7.88 6.94
N LYS A 209 -8.96 -8.21 5.78
CA LYS A 209 -10.40 -8.44 5.61
C LYS A 209 -10.98 -9.35 6.68
N GLU A 210 -10.27 -10.44 6.97
CA GLU A 210 -10.69 -11.45 7.94
C GLU A 210 -10.75 -10.90 9.36
N LYS A 211 -9.81 -10.03 9.74
CA LYS A 211 -9.85 -9.39 11.04
C LYS A 211 -11.05 -8.46 11.14
N TYR A 212 -11.34 -7.68 10.09
CA TYR A 212 -12.53 -6.84 10.07
C TYR A 212 -13.84 -7.64 10.08
N TRP A 213 -13.92 -8.73 9.31
CA TRP A 213 -15.06 -9.64 9.37
C TRP A 213 -15.28 -10.19 10.79
N ASN A 214 -14.23 -10.71 11.43
CA ASN A 214 -14.33 -11.22 12.79
C ASN A 214 -14.80 -10.14 13.79
N ILE A 215 -14.30 -8.90 13.66
CA ILE A 215 -14.72 -7.77 14.50
C ILE A 215 -16.21 -7.49 14.28
N LEU A 216 -16.64 -7.35 13.03
CA LEU A 216 -18.04 -7.07 12.70
C LEU A 216 -18.96 -8.20 13.17
N GLU A 217 -18.55 -9.47 13.04
CA GLU A 217 -19.32 -10.63 13.51
C GLU A 217 -19.44 -10.63 15.04
N GLU A 218 -18.37 -10.32 15.77
CA GLU A 218 -18.43 -10.20 17.23
C GLU A 218 -19.37 -9.06 17.65
N LEU A 219 -19.32 -7.91 16.97
CA LEU A 219 -20.20 -6.77 17.25
C LEU A 219 -21.66 -7.06 16.92
N ASP A 220 -21.95 -7.72 15.80
CA ASP A 220 -23.31 -8.12 15.38
C ASP A 220 -23.92 -9.09 16.40
N ASN A 221 -23.13 -10.04 16.92
CA ASN A 221 -23.58 -10.97 17.96
C ASN A 221 -23.85 -10.30 19.31
N LEU A 222 -23.19 -9.17 19.62
CA LEU A 222 -23.41 -8.43 20.87
C LEU A 222 -24.64 -7.52 20.80
N LYS A 223 -24.96 -7.02 19.60
CA LYS A 223 -26.12 -6.19 19.32
C LYS A 223 -27.24 -7.09 18.80
N ASP A 224 -28.03 -7.71 19.69
CA ASP A 224 -29.14 -8.67 19.40
C ASP A 224 -30.12 -8.29 18.25
N GLU A 225 -30.16 -7.01 17.81
CA GLU A 225 -31.00 -6.50 16.71
C GLU A 225 -30.21 -5.95 15.50
N ALA A 226 -28.88 -6.03 15.50
CA ALA A 226 -28.07 -5.58 14.38
C ALA A 226 -28.15 -6.59 13.23
N ASN A 227 -28.43 -6.08 12.02
CA ASN A 227 -28.24 -6.80 10.77
C ASN A 227 -26.96 -6.26 10.10
N LEU A 228 -25.89 -6.04 10.87
CA LEU A 228 -24.68 -5.35 10.42
C LEU A 228 -24.03 -6.15 9.30
N ILE A 229 -23.82 -7.46 9.51
CA ILE A 229 -23.21 -8.35 8.52
C ILE A 229 -24.01 -8.38 7.22
N SER A 230 -25.34 -8.44 7.33
CA SER A 230 -26.23 -8.47 6.16
C SER A 230 -26.14 -7.18 5.35
N LYS A 231 -26.13 -6.02 6.02
CA LYS A 231 -25.96 -4.71 5.37
C LYS A 231 -24.61 -4.58 4.68
N VAL A 232 -23.53 -4.98 5.36
CA VAL A 232 -22.17 -4.91 4.79
C VAL A 232 -22.07 -5.77 3.54
N LYS A 233 -22.63 -6.99 3.55
CA LYS A 233 -22.69 -7.86 2.36
C LYS A 233 -23.49 -7.22 1.22
N GLU A 234 -24.65 -6.64 1.50
CA GLU A 234 -25.47 -5.96 0.49
C GLU A 234 -24.72 -4.78 -0.16
N TYR A 235 -23.98 -3.99 0.63
CA TYR A 235 -23.15 -2.90 0.11
C TYR A 235 -22.00 -3.40 -0.77
N ILE A 236 -21.31 -4.46 -0.36
CA ILE A 236 -20.22 -5.05 -1.16
C ILE A 236 -20.78 -5.62 -2.48
N GLU A 237 -21.88 -6.36 -2.43
CA GLU A 237 -22.53 -6.97 -3.61
C GLU A 237 -23.14 -5.95 -4.57
N SER A 238 -23.58 -4.78 -4.08
CA SER A 238 -24.14 -3.70 -4.90
C SER A 238 -23.10 -2.72 -5.43
N SER A 239 -21.85 -2.80 -4.97
CA SER A 239 -20.77 -1.97 -5.51
C SER A 239 -20.34 -2.50 -6.88
N GLU A 240 -20.40 -1.65 -7.92
CA GLU A 240 -19.83 -1.97 -9.23
C GLU A 240 -18.30 -2.15 -9.06
N GLU A 241 -17.73 -3.23 -9.59
CA GLU A 241 -16.36 -3.73 -9.35
C GLU A 241 -15.19 -2.78 -9.75
N ASP A 242 -15.45 -1.54 -10.15
CA ASP A 242 -14.54 -0.79 -11.03
C ASP A 242 -13.70 0.32 -10.37
N MET A 243 -13.82 0.61 -9.07
CA MET A 243 -13.17 1.80 -8.48
C MET A 243 -11.94 1.54 -7.59
N PHE A 244 -11.72 0.33 -7.07
CA PHE A 244 -10.61 0.04 -6.15
C PHE A 244 -10.07 -1.39 -6.30
N ASP A 245 -8.74 -1.55 -6.37
CA ASP A 245 -8.05 -2.86 -6.37
C ASP A 245 -8.37 -3.72 -5.12
N ASP A 246 -9.02 -3.16 -4.10
CA ASP A 246 -9.59 -3.92 -2.97
C ASP A 246 -10.84 -3.25 -2.35
N SER A 247 -11.91 -3.10 -3.16
CA SER A 247 -13.18 -2.46 -2.77
C SER A 247 -13.78 -3.07 -1.49
N GLU A 248 -13.74 -4.40 -1.36
CA GLU A 248 -14.25 -5.11 -0.18
C GLU A 248 -13.54 -4.68 1.10
N LEU A 249 -12.20 -4.61 1.09
CA LEU A 249 -11.44 -4.22 2.27
C LEU A 249 -11.80 -2.80 2.72
N TYR A 250 -11.98 -1.88 1.76
CA TYR A 250 -12.39 -0.51 2.04
C TYR A 250 -13.76 -0.47 2.74
N TYR A 251 -14.77 -1.17 2.21
CA TYR A 251 -16.11 -1.20 2.82
C TYR A 251 -16.12 -1.84 4.21
N LEU A 252 -15.34 -2.91 4.42
CA LEU A 252 -15.18 -3.52 5.73
C LEU A 252 -14.57 -2.55 6.74
N GLU A 253 -13.49 -1.86 6.34
CA GLU A 253 -12.84 -0.86 7.18
C GLU A 253 -13.79 0.30 7.53
N GLN A 254 -14.55 0.83 6.56
CA GLN A 254 -15.55 1.89 6.82
C GLN A 254 -16.64 1.44 7.79
N SER A 255 -17.09 0.20 7.66
CA SER A 255 -18.11 -0.38 8.55
C SER A 255 -17.59 -0.45 9.99
N VAL A 256 -16.35 -0.90 10.16
CA VAL A 256 -15.70 -0.94 11.48
C VAL A 256 -15.50 0.47 12.05
N PHE A 257 -15.13 1.45 11.23
CA PHE A 257 -15.03 2.84 11.67
C PHE A 257 -16.36 3.43 12.13
N THR A 258 -17.45 3.11 11.44
CA THR A 258 -18.79 3.55 11.83
C THR A 258 -19.10 3.07 13.24
N GLU A 259 -18.82 1.79 13.53
CA GLU A 259 -18.99 1.20 14.86
C GLU A 259 -18.08 1.82 15.94
N ILE A 260 -16.82 2.10 15.60
CA ILE A 260 -15.88 2.80 16.51
C ILE A 260 -16.45 4.17 16.88
N VAL A 261 -16.89 4.95 15.89
CA VAL A 261 -17.41 6.30 16.10
C VAL A 261 -18.68 6.27 16.93
N GLU A 262 -19.63 5.37 16.62
CA GLU A 262 -20.86 5.19 17.39
C GLU A 262 -20.56 4.90 18.87
N GLN A 263 -19.66 3.95 19.16
CA GLN A 263 -19.30 3.62 20.54
C GLN A 263 -18.58 4.77 21.26
N ILE A 264 -17.75 5.55 20.56
CA ILE A 264 -17.15 6.77 21.12
C ILE A 264 -18.27 7.75 21.51
N TYR A 265 -19.27 7.96 20.65
CA TYR A 265 -20.43 8.82 20.93
C TYR A 265 -21.28 8.36 22.12
N GLU A 266 -21.47 7.05 22.30
CA GLU A 266 -22.26 6.48 23.39
C GLU A 266 -21.61 6.62 24.78
N ASN A 267 -20.28 6.73 24.88
CA ASN A 267 -19.55 6.84 26.15
C ASN A 267 -19.62 8.26 26.80
N GLU A 268 -20.75 8.97 26.66
CA GLU A 268 -21.03 10.31 27.21
C GLU A 268 -19.92 11.35 26.95
N LEU A 269 -19.70 11.67 25.68
CA LEU A 269 -18.65 12.62 25.32
C LEU A 269 -18.85 14.02 25.92
N PRO A 270 -17.75 14.72 26.29
CA PRO A 270 -17.81 16.16 26.53
C PRO A 270 -18.36 16.85 25.28
N LYS A 271 -19.50 17.58 25.38
CA LYS A 271 -20.15 18.27 24.24
C LYS A 271 -19.37 19.50 23.70
N LYS A 272 -18.05 19.50 23.81
CA LYS A 272 -17.14 20.62 23.53
C LYS A 272 -16.12 20.31 22.42
N TYR A 273 -16.47 19.41 21.52
CA TYR A 273 -15.66 19.16 20.35
C TYR A 273 -16.54 19.11 19.09
N PHE A 274 -15.89 19.36 17.96
CA PHE A 274 -16.43 19.17 16.62
C PHE A 274 -15.67 18.02 15.94
N LEU A 275 -16.37 17.14 15.23
CA LEU A 275 -15.78 16.01 14.51
C LEU A 275 -15.72 16.31 13.02
N GLU A 276 -14.56 16.10 12.42
CA GLU A 276 -14.35 16.15 10.98
C GLU A 276 -13.79 14.81 10.51
N ILE A 277 -14.33 14.28 9.40
CA ILE A 277 -13.77 13.11 8.73
C ILE A 277 -12.72 13.61 7.73
N GLY A 278 -11.53 13.03 7.80
CA GLY A 278 -10.41 13.39 6.94
C GLY A 278 -9.82 12.20 6.19
N ASN A 279 -8.79 12.50 5.43
CA ASN A 279 -8.01 11.55 4.64
C ASN A 279 -6.54 12.01 4.55
N PRO A 280 -5.63 11.26 3.89
CA PRO A 280 -4.24 11.67 3.75
C PRO A 280 -4.07 13.04 3.08
N GLU A 281 -4.90 13.35 2.08
CA GLU A 281 -4.88 14.62 1.35
C GLU A 281 -5.27 15.79 2.26
N SER A 282 -6.37 15.67 2.99
CA SER A 282 -6.83 16.71 3.91
C SER A 282 -5.89 16.87 5.09
N PHE A 283 -5.30 15.79 5.61
CA PHE A 283 -4.26 15.87 6.64
C PHE A 283 -3.02 16.63 6.16
N THR A 284 -2.61 16.41 4.90
CA THR A 284 -1.49 17.10 4.28
C THR A 284 -1.71 18.61 4.24
N SER A 285 -2.88 19.07 3.82
CA SER A 285 -3.22 20.51 3.85
C SER A 285 -3.41 21.03 5.28
N PHE A 286 -3.96 20.21 6.17
CA PHE A 286 -4.24 20.57 7.55
C PHE A 286 -2.96 20.87 8.33
N ILE A 287 -1.94 20.02 8.19
CA ILE A 287 -0.71 20.10 8.98
C ILE A 287 0.18 21.30 8.64
N GLU A 288 -0.10 22.03 7.55
CA GLU A 288 0.58 23.28 7.23
C GLU A 288 0.25 24.41 8.22
N ASN A 289 -0.94 24.35 8.85
CA ASN A 289 -1.46 25.39 9.73
C ASN A 289 -1.56 24.98 11.21
N TRP A 290 -1.16 23.74 11.51
CA TRP A 290 -1.29 23.12 12.83
C TRP A 290 0.05 22.52 13.26
N GLU A 291 0.42 22.75 14.52
CA GLU A 291 1.63 22.23 15.13
C GLU A 291 1.34 20.90 15.83
N ILE A 292 2.18 19.89 15.59
CA ILE A 292 2.12 18.60 16.31
C ILE A 292 2.77 18.79 17.67
N LEU A 293 1.97 18.67 18.73
CA LEU A 293 2.45 18.68 20.11
C LEU A 293 2.98 17.32 20.53
N LYS A 294 2.26 16.25 20.15
CA LYS A 294 2.56 14.90 20.61
C LYS A 294 1.95 13.84 19.70
N VAL A 295 2.71 12.78 19.44
CA VAL A 295 2.25 11.57 18.76
C VAL A 295 2.12 10.45 19.80
N ASN A 296 0.90 10.05 20.12
CA ASN A 296 0.63 8.91 21.00
C ASN A 296 0.46 7.65 20.13
N ARG A 297 1.27 6.62 20.41
CA ARG A 297 1.39 5.41 19.59
C ARG A 297 0.90 4.19 20.36
N TYR A 298 0.16 3.32 19.69
CA TYR A 298 -0.44 2.12 20.26
C TYR A 298 -0.10 0.87 19.43
N GLY A 299 -0.20 -0.31 20.06
CA GLY A 299 0.13 -1.58 19.41
C GLY A 299 1.60 -1.67 19.02
N PHE A 300 1.90 -2.27 17.88
CA PHE A 300 3.29 -2.46 17.43
C PHE A 300 4.03 -1.14 17.15
N LEU A 301 3.29 -0.05 16.87
CA LEU A 301 3.84 1.28 16.58
C LEU A 301 4.60 1.88 17.77
N LYS A 302 4.24 1.47 18.98
CA LYS A 302 4.94 1.86 20.21
C LYS A 302 6.27 1.12 20.39
N GLU A 303 6.36 -0.09 19.85
CA GLU A 303 7.51 -1.00 20.02
C GLU A 303 8.56 -0.83 18.90
N ASP A 304 8.14 -0.39 17.71
CA ASP A 304 9.05 -0.20 16.58
C ASP A 304 9.95 1.03 16.76
N ILE A 305 11.16 0.79 17.24
CA ILE A 305 12.19 1.81 17.47
C ILE A 305 12.64 2.56 16.21
N ARG A 306 12.32 2.05 15.01
CA ARG A 306 12.68 2.70 13.73
C ARG A 306 11.71 3.83 13.39
N LEU A 307 10.49 3.78 13.90
CA LEU A 307 9.45 4.76 13.59
C LEU A 307 9.71 6.08 14.31
N GLY A 308 10.12 7.10 13.57
CA GLY A 308 10.15 8.50 14.04
C GLY A 308 8.78 9.17 13.92
N ASP A 309 8.57 10.28 14.64
CA ASP A 309 7.34 11.08 14.50
C ASP A 309 7.19 11.65 13.09
N ASP A 310 8.29 12.09 12.47
CA ASP A 310 8.29 12.56 11.07
C ASP A 310 7.92 11.44 10.08
N GLN A 311 8.37 10.21 10.34
CA GLN A 311 8.02 9.06 9.50
C GLN A 311 6.53 8.74 9.61
N ILE A 312 5.99 8.71 10.83
CA ILE A 312 4.56 8.53 11.08
C ILE A 312 3.75 9.63 10.38
N LYS A 313 4.17 10.89 10.53
CA LYS A 313 3.51 12.03 9.88
C LYS A 313 3.46 11.82 8.36
N ASN A 314 4.59 11.49 7.73
CA ASN A 314 4.64 11.27 6.28
C ASN A 314 3.78 10.08 5.82
N GLU A 315 3.73 9.00 6.61
CA GLU A 315 2.90 7.83 6.30
C GLU A 315 1.40 8.13 6.45
N ILE A 316 0.99 8.96 7.42
CA ILE A 316 -0.41 9.43 7.54
C ILE A 316 -0.75 10.41 6.42
N MET A 317 0.18 11.28 6.02
CA MET A 317 0.03 12.12 4.82
C MET A 317 -0.05 11.30 3.53
N GLY A 318 0.33 10.03 3.58
CA GLY A 318 0.21 9.08 2.47
C GLY A 318 1.16 9.32 1.31
N LEU A 319 2.23 10.10 1.52
CA LEU A 319 3.13 10.56 0.46
C LEU A 319 3.77 9.40 -0.33
N ASN A 320 3.82 8.21 0.26
CA ASN A 320 4.49 7.04 -0.29
C ASN A 320 3.56 6.13 -1.10
N GLY A 321 2.30 6.51 -1.34
CA GLY A 321 1.38 5.67 -2.11
C GLY A 321 -0.10 5.76 -1.80
N THR A 322 -0.46 6.19 -0.59
CA THR A 322 -1.89 6.29 -0.22
C THR A 322 -2.49 7.64 -0.54
N ASN A 323 -1.72 8.69 -0.80
CA ASN A 323 -2.22 10.00 -1.19
C ASN A 323 -2.39 10.07 -2.72
N ARG A 324 -3.58 10.50 -3.17
CA ARG A 324 -3.91 10.58 -4.61
C ARG A 324 -3.32 11.81 -5.29
N ASP A 325 -3.18 12.90 -4.56
CA ASP A 325 -2.77 14.18 -5.13
C ASP A 325 -1.24 14.32 -5.15
N LEU A 326 -0.56 13.69 -4.20
CA LEU A 326 0.87 13.89 -3.95
C LEU A 326 1.58 12.57 -3.70
N PHE A 327 2.65 12.32 -4.44
CA PHE A 327 3.54 11.18 -4.24
C PHE A 327 4.99 11.64 -4.16
N ILE A 328 5.69 11.21 -3.12
CA ILE A 328 7.09 11.53 -2.84
C ILE A 328 7.78 10.26 -2.35
N ASP A 329 8.79 9.81 -3.08
CA ASP A 329 9.64 8.71 -2.63
C ASP A 329 11.06 8.81 -3.19
N ILE A 330 11.99 8.13 -2.54
CA ILE A 330 13.38 7.98 -2.97
C ILE A 330 13.74 6.51 -2.87
N CYS A 331 14.22 5.93 -3.98
CA CYS A 331 14.69 4.55 -4.00
C CYS A 331 16.02 4.42 -4.74
N GLU A 332 16.71 3.32 -4.49
CA GLU A 332 17.82 2.88 -5.34
C GLU A 332 17.39 1.62 -6.05
N SER A 333 17.61 1.56 -7.37
CA SER A 333 17.18 0.43 -8.21
C SER A 333 17.80 -0.91 -7.79
N LYS A 334 18.96 -0.89 -7.11
CA LYS A 334 19.57 -2.09 -6.51
C LYS A 334 18.73 -2.74 -5.40
N PHE A 335 17.84 -1.97 -4.75
CA PHE A 335 16.91 -2.47 -3.74
C PHE A 335 15.57 -2.83 -4.40
N LEU A 336 15.55 -3.94 -5.13
CA LEU A 336 14.45 -4.34 -6.02
C LEU A 336 13.07 -4.36 -5.33
N GLN A 337 12.97 -4.77 -4.07
CA GLN A 337 11.70 -4.78 -3.35
C GLN A 337 11.13 -3.37 -3.15
N LYS A 338 11.95 -2.42 -2.68
CA LYS A 338 11.54 -1.02 -2.53
C LYS A 338 11.26 -0.39 -3.89
N PHE A 339 12.05 -0.71 -4.91
CA PHE A 339 11.82 -0.23 -6.27
C PHE A 339 10.46 -0.71 -6.83
N ASN A 340 10.13 -1.99 -6.63
CA ASN A 340 8.84 -2.54 -7.06
C ASN A 340 7.66 -1.96 -6.25
N GLU A 341 7.84 -1.76 -4.94
CA GLU A 341 6.86 -1.09 -4.07
C GLU A 341 6.56 0.33 -4.60
N VAL A 342 7.60 1.14 -4.87
CA VAL A 342 7.44 2.48 -5.45
C VAL A 342 6.66 2.44 -6.76
N LYS A 343 6.98 1.49 -7.66
CA LYS A 343 6.27 1.31 -8.93
C LYS A 343 4.80 0.95 -8.75
N GLN A 344 4.47 0.12 -7.75
CA GLN A 344 3.09 -0.25 -7.46
C GLN A 344 2.32 0.93 -6.87
N GLU A 345 2.89 1.59 -5.87
CA GLU A 345 2.24 2.66 -5.11
C GLU A 345 2.06 3.95 -5.95
N LEU A 346 2.99 4.31 -6.84
CA LEU A 346 2.82 5.49 -7.71
C LEU A 346 1.65 5.35 -8.70
N ASN A 347 1.28 4.11 -9.06
CA ASN A 347 0.15 3.89 -9.96
C ASN A 347 -1.18 4.30 -9.33
N TYR A 348 -1.25 4.30 -7.99
CA TYR A 348 -2.41 4.77 -7.26
C TYR A 348 -2.57 6.30 -7.36
N SER A 349 -1.49 7.06 -7.16
CA SER A 349 -1.54 8.54 -7.29
C SER A 349 -1.75 9.02 -8.73
N LEU A 350 -1.45 8.18 -9.72
CA LEU A 350 -1.69 8.47 -11.13
C LEU A 350 -2.96 7.81 -11.69
N SER A 351 -3.89 7.35 -10.84
CA SER A 351 -5.09 6.60 -11.26
C SER A 351 -5.94 7.35 -12.30
N PHE A 352 -5.96 8.69 -12.25
CA PHE A 352 -6.72 9.55 -13.16
C PHE A 352 -5.83 10.33 -14.15
N ASN A 353 -4.56 9.95 -14.27
CA ASN A 353 -3.61 10.56 -15.21
C ASN A 353 -2.89 9.47 -16.00
N SER A 354 -3.59 8.93 -17.00
CA SER A 354 -3.13 7.85 -17.86
C SER A 354 -1.85 8.21 -18.61
N SER A 355 -1.75 9.44 -19.11
CA SER A 355 -0.58 9.93 -19.86
C SER A 355 0.70 9.85 -19.03
N TRP A 356 0.71 10.43 -17.83
CA TRP A 356 1.89 10.35 -16.96
C TRP A 356 2.09 8.99 -16.34
N LYS A 357 1.03 8.23 -16.08
CA LYS A 357 1.16 6.83 -15.64
C LYS A 357 1.96 6.02 -16.64
N ASP A 358 1.66 6.13 -17.93
CA ASP A 358 2.38 5.40 -18.98
C ASP A 358 3.82 5.90 -19.12
N ASP A 359 4.03 7.22 -19.18
CA ASP A 359 5.35 7.83 -19.31
C ASP A 359 6.28 7.45 -18.13
N ILE A 360 5.78 7.56 -16.90
CA ILE A 360 6.56 7.29 -15.69
C ILE A 360 6.87 5.80 -15.56
N ASN A 361 5.93 4.91 -15.87
CA ASN A 361 6.21 3.48 -15.87
C ASN A 361 7.28 3.11 -16.91
N GLN A 362 7.22 3.69 -18.12
CA GLN A 362 8.28 3.50 -19.13
C GLN A 362 9.64 4.03 -18.65
N ILE A 363 9.67 5.18 -17.96
CA ILE A 363 10.88 5.69 -17.33
C ILE A 363 11.42 4.65 -16.33
N LEU A 364 10.60 4.08 -15.46
CA LEU A 364 11.10 3.17 -14.43
C LEU A 364 11.46 1.77 -14.98
N ASP A 365 10.73 1.23 -15.97
CA ASP A 365 10.94 -0.12 -16.51
C ASP A 365 12.35 -0.38 -17.01
N HIS A 366 13.02 0.63 -17.57
CA HIS A 366 14.37 0.48 -18.12
C HIS A 366 15.49 0.46 -17.06
N ARG A 367 15.17 0.59 -15.77
CA ARG A 367 16.14 0.91 -14.72
C ARG A 367 16.36 -0.20 -13.69
N SER A 368 15.64 -1.31 -13.74
CA SER A 368 15.80 -2.41 -12.77
C SER A 368 17.20 -3.04 -12.79
N ASP A 369 17.89 -2.98 -13.94
CA ASP A 369 19.21 -3.60 -14.13
C ASP A 369 20.38 -2.60 -13.97
N GLU A 370 20.08 -1.32 -13.84
CA GLU A 370 21.10 -0.27 -13.64
C GLU A 370 21.24 0.06 -12.16
N ASN A 371 22.42 0.48 -11.69
CA ASN A 371 22.55 1.00 -10.32
C ASN A 371 22.34 2.53 -10.32
N THR A 372 21.13 2.94 -9.94
CA THR A 372 20.69 4.32 -9.97
C THR A 372 20.00 4.70 -8.67
N ARG A 373 20.14 5.97 -8.29
CA ARG A 373 19.29 6.58 -7.26
C ARG A 373 18.20 7.36 -7.95
N ILE A 374 16.96 7.14 -7.54
CA ILE A 374 15.78 7.72 -8.16
C ILE A 374 15.04 8.50 -7.07
N SER A 375 14.82 9.79 -7.31
CA SER A 375 13.98 10.64 -6.48
C SER A 375 12.75 11.03 -7.29
N ILE A 376 11.57 10.83 -6.71
CA ILE A 376 10.28 11.02 -7.38
C ILE A 376 9.46 12.01 -6.57
N PHE A 377 8.94 13.01 -7.26
CA PHE A 377 7.93 13.93 -6.77
C PHE A 377 6.83 14.04 -7.81
N ILE A 378 5.58 13.78 -7.45
CA ILE A 378 4.42 13.88 -8.34
C ILE A 378 3.35 14.64 -7.61
N TYR A 379 2.85 15.71 -8.22
CA TYR A 379 1.64 16.41 -7.81
C TYR A 379 0.60 16.32 -8.94
N SER A 380 -0.48 15.57 -8.72
CA SER A 380 -1.53 15.28 -9.70
C SER A 380 -2.92 15.32 -9.05
N PRO A 381 -3.42 16.50 -8.66
CA PRO A 381 -4.69 16.66 -7.95
C PRO A 381 -5.95 16.29 -8.76
N SER A 382 -5.80 15.92 -10.03
CA SER A 382 -6.88 15.43 -10.91
C SER A 382 -8.12 16.34 -10.93
N ASN A 383 -7.90 17.66 -10.83
CA ASN A 383 -8.93 18.68 -10.88
C ASN A 383 -8.35 19.98 -11.47
N ILE A 384 -8.22 20.00 -12.79
CA ILE A 384 -7.58 21.10 -13.51
C ILE A 384 -8.29 22.43 -13.30
N LEU A 385 -9.62 22.43 -13.15
CA LEU A 385 -10.40 23.65 -12.93
C LEU A 385 -10.01 24.30 -11.60
N PHE A 386 -9.89 23.51 -10.53
CA PHE A 386 -9.45 24.00 -9.24
C PHE A 386 -7.97 24.41 -9.25
N SER A 387 -7.10 23.63 -9.89
CA SER A 387 -5.69 24.00 -10.07
C SER A 387 -5.51 25.34 -10.78
N LEU A 388 -6.27 25.60 -11.84
CA LEU A 388 -6.25 26.88 -12.55
C LEU A 388 -6.68 28.03 -11.63
N HIS A 389 -7.75 27.84 -10.84
CA HIS A 389 -8.18 28.83 -9.85
C HIS A 389 -7.11 29.12 -8.78
N GLN A 390 -6.46 28.08 -8.26
CA GLN A 390 -5.39 28.23 -7.27
C GLN A 390 -4.20 29.03 -7.81
N VAL A 391 -3.85 28.86 -9.09
CA VAL A 391 -2.81 29.67 -9.75
C VAL A 391 -3.24 31.14 -9.85
N ILE A 392 -4.52 31.44 -10.11
CA ILE A 392 -5.03 32.81 -10.17
C ILE A 392 -4.89 33.50 -8.81
N GLU A 393 -5.34 32.84 -7.74
CA GLU A 393 -5.37 33.40 -6.38
C GLU A 393 -3.95 33.53 -5.78
N SER A 394 -3.14 32.48 -5.89
CA SER A 394 -1.79 32.44 -5.29
C SER A 394 -0.70 33.10 -6.15
N LYS A 395 -0.91 33.19 -7.48
CA LYS A 395 0.11 33.53 -8.48
C LYS A 395 1.30 32.57 -8.51
N GLN A 396 1.11 31.34 -8.05
CA GLN A 396 2.14 30.30 -8.05
C GLN A 396 1.75 29.16 -9.00
N TRP A 397 2.67 28.78 -9.88
CA TRP A 397 2.46 27.70 -10.84
C TRP A 397 2.51 26.29 -10.23
N ILE A 398 2.98 26.16 -8.98
CA ILE A 398 3.12 24.88 -8.28
C ILE A 398 1.78 24.18 -8.02
N PHE A 399 0.67 24.91 -8.09
CA PHE A 399 -0.68 24.37 -7.97
C PHE A 399 -1.20 23.72 -9.27
N LEU A 400 -0.46 23.83 -10.38
CA LEU A 400 -0.73 23.00 -11.54
C LEU A 400 -0.15 21.60 -11.33
N PRO A 401 -0.79 20.57 -11.88
CA PRO A 401 -0.19 19.24 -11.98
C PRO A 401 1.23 19.34 -12.54
N HIS A 402 2.17 18.66 -11.88
CA HIS A 402 3.56 18.54 -12.31
C HIS A 402 4.21 17.33 -11.64
N PHE A 403 5.27 16.81 -12.25
CA PHE A 403 6.14 15.85 -11.59
C PHE A 403 7.60 16.16 -11.87
N GLU A 404 8.48 15.65 -11.01
CA GLU A 404 9.91 15.63 -11.20
C GLU A 404 10.44 14.23 -10.83
N ILE A 405 11.17 13.60 -11.76
CA ILE A 405 11.89 12.36 -11.50
C ILE A 405 13.36 12.61 -11.80
N ILE A 406 14.18 12.51 -10.76
CA ILE A 406 15.63 12.69 -10.84
C ILE A 406 16.27 11.31 -10.75
N VAL A 407 17.08 10.97 -11.77
CA VAL A 407 17.79 9.70 -11.88
C VAL A 407 19.28 9.96 -11.90
N ASP A 408 19.95 9.62 -10.80
CA ASP A 408 21.40 9.75 -10.65
C ASP A 408 22.10 8.45 -10.99
N TYR A 409 23.03 8.50 -11.94
CA TYR A 409 23.89 7.39 -12.34
C TYR A 409 25.21 7.45 -11.58
N ILE A 410 25.26 6.81 -10.41
CA ILE A 410 26.34 7.00 -9.42
C ILE A 410 27.60 6.19 -9.75
N GLU A 411 27.48 5.02 -10.38
CA GLU A 411 28.59 4.06 -10.55
C GLU A 411 29.26 4.07 -11.94
N LYS A 412 28.88 5.00 -12.82
CA LYS A 412 29.51 5.11 -14.15
C LYS A 412 30.82 5.92 -14.05
N ASN A 413 31.81 5.59 -14.88
CA ASN A 413 33.10 6.32 -14.96
C ASN A 413 32.91 7.83 -15.18
N HIS A 414 31.77 8.22 -15.74
CA HIS A 414 31.28 9.59 -15.84
C HIS A 414 29.87 9.61 -15.23
N PRO A 415 29.69 10.09 -13.98
CA PRO A 415 28.38 10.20 -13.37
C PRO A 415 27.59 11.29 -14.10
N TYR A 416 26.31 11.03 -14.33
CA TYR A 416 25.40 11.97 -14.95
C TYR A 416 24.02 11.83 -14.31
N THR A 417 23.22 12.89 -14.44
CA THR A 417 21.86 12.93 -13.91
C THR A 417 20.89 13.13 -15.06
N ILE A 418 19.81 12.36 -15.08
CA ILE A 418 18.67 12.60 -15.97
C ILE A 418 17.53 13.13 -15.12
N ILE A 419 16.97 14.27 -15.51
CA ILE A 419 15.77 14.85 -14.91
C ILE A 419 14.62 14.71 -15.89
N TYR A 420 13.53 14.10 -15.46
CA TYR A 420 12.25 14.11 -16.17
C TYR A 420 11.29 15.07 -15.47
N THR A 421 10.59 15.91 -16.23
CA THR A 421 9.59 16.82 -15.68
C THR A 421 8.26 16.68 -16.40
N GLY A 422 7.17 16.53 -15.66
CA GLY A 422 5.81 16.63 -16.16
C GLY A 422 5.30 18.06 -16.13
N GLN A 423 4.71 18.52 -17.23
CA GLN A 423 4.11 19.85 -17.36
C GLN A 423 2.80 19.79 -18.17
N ILE A 424 1.98 20.82 -18.04
CA ILE A 424 0.78 21.00 -18.89
C ILE A 424 1.11 21.91 -20.07
N HIS A 425 0.73 21.47 -21.27
CA HIS A 425 0.83 22.25 -22.50
C HIS A 425 -0.56 22.61 -23.03
N TRP A 426 -0.64 23.72 -23.75
CA TRP A 426 -1.87 24.17 -24.41
C TRP A 426 -1.73 24.09 -25.93
N ASN A 427 -2.70 23.44 -26.57
CA ASN A 427 -2.74 23.23 -28.02
C ASN A 427 -3.39 24.41 -28.79
N GLY A 428 -3.83 25.46 -28.10
CA GLY A 428 -4.40 26.66 -28.72
C GLY A 428 -5.93 26.68 -28.80
N LYS A 429 -6.62 25.61 -28.39
CA LYS A 429 -8.10 25.57 -28.34
C LYS A 429 -8.64 26.63 -27.37
N LYS A 430 -9.63 27.41 -27.80
CA LYS A 430 -10.27 28.42 -26.96
C LYS A 430 -11.24 27.73 -25.97
N PRO A 431 -11.07 27.89 -24.65
CA PRO A 431 -11.95 27.29 -23.66
C PRO A 431 -13.27 28.07 -23.53
N CYS A 432 -14.33 27.38 -23.14
CA CYS A 432 -15.63 27.97 -22.80
C CYS A 432 -16.17 27.34 -21.51
N PHE A 433 -16.31 28.12 -20.44
CA PHE A 433 -16.75 27.59 -19.15
C PHE A 433 -18.19 27.08 -19.19
N LYS A 434 -19.05 27.77 -19.95
CA LYS A 434 -20.45 27.36 -20.15
C LYS A 434 -20.56 26.00 -20.84
N GLU A 435 -19.73 25.73 -21.85
CA GLU A 435 -19.73 24.42 -22.53
C GLU A 435 -19.27 23.30 -21.59
N ILE A 436 -18.29 23.55 -20.72
CA ILE A 436 -17.86 22.60 -19.68
C ILE A 436 -19.01 22.30 -18.72
N LEU A 437 -19.71 23.33 -18.24
CA LEU A 437 -20.88 23.17 -17.37
C LEU A 437 -22.01 22.40 -18.06
N GLU A 438 -22.32 22.73 -19.32
CA GLU A 438 -23.35 22.05 -20.11
C GLU A 438 -23.02 20.56 -20.31
N LYS A 439 -21.76 20.24 -20.63
CA LYS A 439 -21.33 18.88 -20.98
C LYS A 439 -21.19 17.95 -19.78
N TYR A 440 -20.72 18.47 -18.64
CA TYR A 440 -20.32 17.63 -17.51
C TYR A 440 -21.15 17.85 -16.25
N PHE A 441 -21.84 18.99 -16.13
CA PHE A 441 -22.49 19.41 -14.89
C PHE A 441 -23.96 19.83 -15.08
N TYR A 442 -24.58 19.44 -16.20
CA TYR A 442 -25.98 19.74 -16.53
C TYR A 442 -26.32 21.25 -16.50
N SER A 443 -25.35 22.08 -16.87
CA SER A 443 -25.42 23.55 -16.79
C SER A 443 -25.66 24.10 -15.38
N ASP A 444 -25.51 23.27 -14.35
CA ASP A 444 -25.70 23.65 -12.96
C ASP A 444 -24.34 23.66 -12.24
N VAL A 445 -24.01 24.85 -11.76
CA VAL A 445 -22.80 25.13 -11.00
C VAL A 445 -22.78 24.35 -9.68
N PHE A 446 -23.94 24.06 -9.09
CA PHE A 446 -24.03 23.22 -7.90
C PHE A 446 -23.52 21.80 -8.17
N ASN A 447 -23.74 21.25 -9.36
CA ASN A 447 -23.26 19.92 -9.72
C ASN A 447 -21.74 19.86 -9.83
N LEU A 448 -21.08 20.95 -10.24
CA LEU A 448 -19.61 21.06 -10.21
C LEU A 448 -19.10 21.00 -8.77
N LEU A 449 -19.69 21.78 -7.85
CA LEU A 449 -19.33 21.74 -6.43
C LEU A 449 -19.57 20.35 -5.83
N LEU A 450 -20.74 19.76 -6.10
CA LEU A 450 -21.08 18.42 -5.63
C LEU A 450 -20.07 17.38 -6.14
N SER A 451 -19.66 17.47 -7.40
CA SER A 451 -18.68 16.55 -7.99
C SER A 451 -17.29 16.69 -7.34
N MET A 452 -16.91 17.92 -6.97
CA MET A 452 -15.67 18.16 -6.23
C MET A 452 -15.77 17.62 -4.80
N THR A 453 -16.89 17.84 -4.11
CA THR A 453 -17.09 17.36 -2.72
C THR A 453 -17.18 15.83 -2.65
N MET A 454 -17.75 15.19 -3.67
CA MET A 454 -17.94 13.74 -3.73
C MET A 454 -16.79 13.00 -4.40
N HIS A 455 -15.69 13.69 -4.75
CA HIS A 455 -14.53 13.09 -5.42
C HIS A 455 -14.90 12.31 -6.71
N SER A 456 -15.82 12.86 -7.51
CA SER A 456 -16.21 12.31 -8.80
C SER A 456 -15.62 13.07 -10.00
N ILE A 457 -15.12 14.30 -9.77
CA ILE A 457 -14.55 15.14 -10.83
C ILE A 457 -13.27 14.54 -11.43
N GLU A 458 -12.52 13.79 -10.63
CA GLU A 458 -11.25 13.15 -11.00
C GLU A 458 -11.42 12.21 -12.19
N SER A 459 -12.55 11.47 -12.24
CA SER A 459 -12.88 10.57 -13.35
C SER A 459 -13.16 11.28 -14.68
N MET A 460 -13.38 12.60 -14.64
CA MET A 460 -13.77 13.44 -15.76
C MET A 460 -12.64 14.41 -16.16
N ASP A 461 -11.61 14.54 -15.33
CA ASP A 461 -10.59 15.59 -15.44
C ASP A 461 -9.83 15.55 -16.78
N GLU A 462 -9.37 14.38 -17.23
CA GLU A 462 -8.70 14.25 -18.54
C GLU A 462 -9.58 14.72 -19.70
N LYS A 463 -10.89 14.44 -19.65
CA LYS A 463 -11.84 14.88 -20.69
C LYS A 463 -12.07 16.39 -20.63
N ILE A 464 -12.14 16.96 -19.43
CA ILE A 464 -12.20 18.41 -19.23
C ILE A 464 -10.93 19.07 -19.77
N MET A 465 -9.75 18.53 -19.46
CA MET A 465 -8.48 19.03 -20.00
C MET A 465 -8.46 19.03 -21.53
N GLN A 466 -8.87 17.93 -22.17
CA GLN A 466 -8.99 17.86 -23.64
C GLN A 466 -9.96 18.91 -24.20
N ASP A 467 -11.06 19.20 -23.49
CA ASP A 467 -11.99 20.25 -23.90
C ASP A 467 -11.40 21.66 -23.77
N LEU A 468 -10.53 21.88 -22.79
CA LEU A 468 -9.77 23.12 -22.62
C LEU A 468 -8.56 23.23 -23.58
N GLY A 469 -8.23 22.15 -24.30
CA GLY A 469 -7.03 22.06 -25.14
C GLY A 469 -5.73 21.90 -24.34
N LEU A 470 -5.83 21.35 -23.13
CA LEU A 470 -4.72 21.10 -22.23
C LEU A 470 -4.30 19.64 -22.31
N GLU A 471 -2.99 19.40 -22.34
CA GLU A 471 -2.40 18.07 -22.47
C GLU A 471 -1.23 17.91 -21.49
N TYR A 472 -1.13 16.73 -20.86
CA TYR A 472 0.00 16.33 -20.03
C TYR A 472 1.20 15.98 -20.91
N VAL A 473 2.37 16.57 -20.62
CA VAL A 473 3.60 16.39 -21.41
C VAL A 473 4.78 16.11 -20.50
N THR A 474 5.61 15.13 -20.87
CA THR A 474 6.86 14.80 -20.21
C THR A 474 8.06 15.39 -20.99
N LYS A 475 8.98 16.02 -20.28
CA LYS A 475 10.26 16.52 -20.82
C LYS A 475 11.42 15.81 -20.14
N LYS A 476 12.52 15.65 -20.86
CA LYS A 476 13.76 15.01 -20.40
C LYS A 476 14.93 15.98 -20.52
N TYR A 477 15.74 16.06 -19.48
CA TYR A 477 16.96 16.84 -19.41
C TYR A 477 18.11 15.92 -19.01
N LEU A 478 19.21 15.99 -19.74
CA LEU A 478 20.46 15.32 -19.37
C LEU A 478 21.39 16.37 -18.75
N ILE A 479 21.97 16.06 -17.60
CA ILE A 479 22.98 16.88 -16.93
C ILE A 479 24.28 16.08 -16.90
N GLU A 480 25.27 16.57 -17.63
CA GLU A 480 26.64 16.06 -17.65
C GLU A 480 27.58 17.24 -17.36
N ASP A 481 28.55 17.07 -16.46
CA ASP A 481 29.55 18.10 -16.11
C ASP A 481 28.96 19.49 -15.75
N ASN A 482 27.80 19.52 -15.09
CA ASN A 482 27.00 20.73 -14.76
C ASN A 482 26.45 21.51 -15.98
N GLU A 483 26.50 20.94 -17.18
CA GLU A 483 25.83 21.49 -18.36
C GLU A 483 24.52 20.75 -18.64
N ILE A 484 23.45 21.52 -18.88
CA ILE A 484 22.14 20.97 -19.23
C ILE A 484 22.08 20.75 -20.73
N ILE A 485 22.14 19.49 -21.15
CA ILE A 485 21.91 19.05 -22.53
C ILE A 485 20.42 18.76 -22.69
N ARG A 486 19.71 19.62 -23.43
CA ARG A 486 18.28 19.45 -23.72
C ARG A 486 18.10 18.47 -24.88
N ASP A 487 17.34 17.41 -24.66
CA ASP A 487 16.75 16.66 -25.78
C ASP A 487 15.62 17.53 -26.36
N ASN A 488 15.90 18.17 -27.50
CA ASN A 488 14.95 19.01 -28.22
C ASN A 488 13.87 18.12 -28.86
N ILE A 489 12.84 17.75 -28.09
CA ILE A 489 11.60 17.24 -28.67
C ILE A 489 10.83 18.45 -29.19
N ASN A 490 10.97 18.71 -30.49
CA ASN A 490 10.09 19.58 -31.25
C ASN A 490 8.62 19.13 -31.08
N ALA A 491 7.73 20.06 -30.71
CA ALA A 491 6.36 20.10 -31.22
C ALA A 491 5.67 21.44 -30.87
N VAL A 492 4.73 21.82 -31.74
CA VAL A 492 4.01 23.10 -31.86
C VAL A 492 3.03 23.33 -30.70
N TYR A 493 3.53 23.46 -29.47
CA TYR A 493 2.68 23.68 -28.30
C TYR A 493 3.02 25.00 -27.61
N LYS A 494 1.99 25.76 -27.27
CA LYS A 494 2.14 26.94 -26.41
C LYS A 494 2.23 26.47 -24.96
N ASN A 495 3.07 27.11 -24.15
CA ASN A 495 3.13 26.81 -22.72
C ASN A 495 1.81 27.23 -22.02
N ILE A 496 1.60 26.75 -20.79
CA ILE A 496 0.41 27.11 -20.00
C ILE A 496 0.30 28.62 -19.73
N GLU A 497 1.40 29.37 -19.73
CA GLU A 497 1.35 30.83 -19.55
C GLU A 497 0.59 31.52 -20.69
N HIS A 498 0.73 31.04 -21.93
CA HIS A 498 -0.06 31.54 -23.05
C HIS A 498 -1.55 31.24 -22.89
N PHE A 499 -1.92 30.10 -22.31
CA PHE A 499 -3.33 29.81 -21.99
C PHE A 499 -3.89 30.90 -21.05
N PHE A 500 -3.13 31.29 -20.03
CA PHE A 500 -3.54 32.36 -19.12
C PHE A 500 -3.62 33.74 -19.77
N GLN A 501 -2.71 34.02 -20.71
CA GLN A 501 -2.68 35.30 -21.42
C GLN A 501 -3.83 35.44 -22.42
N ASP A 502 -4.11 34.39 -23.18
CA ASP A 502 -5.05 34.40 -24.30
C ASP A 502 -6.51 34.15 -23.86
N ASN A 503 -6.73 33.55 -22.68
CA ASN A 503 -8.06 33.10 -22.22
C ASN A 503 -8.53 33.78 -20.92
N ARG A 504 -8.30 35.09 -20.78
CA ARG A 504 -8.64 35.86 -19.57
C ARG A 504 -10.12 35.82 -19.18
N GLU A 505 -11.02 35.85 -20.16
CA GLU A 505 -12.47 35.82 -19.92
C GLU A 505 -12.89 34.53 -19.22
N PHE A 506 -12.46 33.38 -19.75
CA PHE A 506 -12.67 32.07 -19.13
C PHE A 506 -12.13 32.01 -17.70
N LEU A 507 -10.90 32.48 -17.47
CA LEU A 507 -10.29 32.48 -16.14
C LEU A 507 -11.02 33.39 -15.15
N GLN A 508 -11.55 34.52 -15.62
CA GLN A 508 -12.36 35.41 -14.78
C GLN A 508 -13.68 34.75 -14.37
N GLU A 509 -14.38 34.10 -15.29
CA GLU A 509 -15.60 33.35 -14.99
C GLU A 509 -15.35 32.24 -13.96
N LEU A 510 -14.27 31.47 -14.16
CA LEU A 510 -13.82 30.43 -13.25
C LEU A 510 -13.52 30.98 -11.85
N ASN A 511 -12.80 32.12 -11.77
CA ASN A 511 -12.44 32.73 -10.50
C ASN A 511 -13.66 33.28 -9.74
N VAL A 512 -14.59 33.91 -10.47
CA VAL A 512 -15.85 34.40 -9.90
C VAL A 512 -16.68 33.25 -9.35
N PHE A 513 -16.71 32.11 -10.06
CA PHE A 513 -17.35 30.90 -9.57
C PHE A 513 -16.73 30.47 -8.23
N PHE A 514 -15.44 30.15 -8.18
CA PHE A 514 -14.84 29.63 -6.95
C PHE A 514 -14.91 30.62 -5.78
N ASN A 515 -14.67 31.91 -6.01
CA ASN A 515 -14.75 32.92 -4.95
C ASN A 515 -16.16 33.12 -4.38
N ARG A 516 -17.21 32.81 -5.15
CA ARG A 516 -18.59 32.87 -4.65
C ARG A 516 -18.91 31.73 -3.68
N TYR A 517 -18.28 30.57 -3.85
CA TYR A 517 -18.60 29.35 -3.11
C TYR A 517 -17.53 28.95 -2.08
N SER A 518 -16.30 29.47 -2.18
CA SER A 518 -15.25 29.36 -1.15
C SER A 518 -15.57 30.13 0.14
N LEU A 519 -16.59 31.00 0.12
CA LEU A 519 -17.13 31.68 1.31
C LEU A 519 -18.19 30.85 2.06
N GLN A 520 -18.53 29.64 1.57
CA GLN A 520 -19.55 28.76 2.15
C GLN A 520 -19.02 27.40 2.63
N ILE A 521 -17.71 27.15 2.47
CA ILE A 521 -16.96 26.00 3.02
C ILE A 521 -15.87 26.57 3.92
#